data_AF-A0A4R4YKA5-F1
#
_entry.id   AF-A0A4R4YKA5-F1
#
_cell.length_a   1.000
_cell.length_b   1.000
_cell.length_c   1.000
_cell.angle_alpha   90.00
_cell.angle_beta   90.00
_cell.angle_gamma   90.00
#
_symmetry.space_group_name_H-M   'P 1'
#
loop_
_entity.id
_entity.type
_entity.pdbx_description
1 polymer ?
#
loop_
_entity_poly.entity_id
_entity_poly.type
_entity_poly.pdbx_seq_one_letter_code
_entity_poly.pdbx_strand_id
1 'polypeptide(L)'
;MIVTGNPFKRCKCRAADGKDLESRCPKLRRKDGSWNPNHGTWYGKEELPARPDGKRHYLKLGGFATEAEVVERYQAIGRLLDIPDAGPEGHEARMEILAMVKAAHRKRAPMPDYEELHKKYRAGQPLQSMTFGEYWEQWVARRRRLKDIRESTLLGYVSHWETHIREVLAGVRLDRLFVPTVEAVFARIDEKNAALLAARDSDDPQVRAGVRGKRPTGPVTKRRSVPCWPTRSGSTWCRSTPRRC
;
A
#
# COMPACT_ATOMS: atom_id res chain seq x y z
N MET A 1 -18.78 -10.16 -9.93
CA MET A 1 -18.66 -10.25 -11.39
C MET A 1 -17.95 -11.55 -11.77
N ILE A 2 -18.54 -12.38 -12.64
CA ILE A 2 -17.81 -13.54 -13.17
C ILE A 2 -16.80 -13.01 -14.19
N VAL A 3 -15.52 -13.08 -13.83
CA VAL A 3 -14.41 -12.60 -14.65
C VAL A 3 -13.69 -13.82 -15.22
N THR A 4 -13.73 -14.01 -16.54
CA THR A 4 -13.14 -15.18 -17.22
C THR A 4 -11.72 -14.91 -17.72
N GLY A 5 -11.32 -13.64 -17.81
CA GLY A 5 -9.97 -13.27 -18.19
C GLY A 5 -9.67 -13.45 -19.67
N ASN A 6 -10.67 -13.66 -20.53
CA ASN A 6 -10.53 -13.85 -21.99
C ASN A 6 -9.23 -14.59 -22.40
N PRO A 7 -9.14 -15.91 -22.16
CA PRO A 7 -7.90 -16.66 -22.33
C PRO A 7 -7.35 -16.63 -23.75
N PHE A 8 -6.04 -16.46 -23.89
CA PHE A 8 -5.35 -16.51 -25.18
C PHE A 8 -3.90 -16.97 -25.03
N LYS A 9 -3.31 -17.52 -26.10
CA LYS A 9 -1.89 -17.88 -26.12
C LYS A 9 -1.00 -16.85 -26.80
N ARG A 10 0.27 -16.79 -26.37
CA ARG A 10 1.36 -16.11 -27.07
C ARG A 10 2.59 -17.02 -27.16
N CYS A 11 3.31 -16.98 -28.28
CA CYS A 11 4.65 -17.57 -28.42
C CYS A 11 5.74 -16.48 -28.37
N LYS A 12 6.97 -16.87 -28.00
CA LYS A 12 8.22 -16.10 -28.19
C LYS A 12 8.99 -16.48 -29.48
N CYS A 13 8.28 -17.04 -30.45
CA CYS A 13 8.81 -17.46 -31.73
C CYS A 13 9.23 -16.23 -32.52
N ARG A 14 10.40 -16.24 -33.16
CA ARG A 14 10.90 -15.07 -33.89
C ARG A 14 10.40 -15.05 -35.32
N ALA A 15 9.95 -13.88 -35.77
CA ALA A 15 9.71 -13.58 -37.16
C ALA A 15 11.03 -13.24 -37.88
N ALA A 16 10.98 -13.10 -39.21
CA ALA A 16 12.15 -12.73 -40.01
C ALA A 16 12.74 -11.36 -39.64
N ASP A 17 11.92 -10.46 -39.08
CA ASP A 17 12.32 -9.15 -38.58
C ASP A 17 12.94 -9.18 -37.17
N GLY A 18 13.14 -10.37 -36.59
CA GLY A 18 13.69 -10.56 -35.25
C GLY A 18 12.71 -10.29 -34.11
N LYS A 19 11.45 -9.92 -34.37
CA LYS A 19 10.44 -9.70 -33.32
C LYS A 19 9.70 -10.99 -32.96
N ASP A 20 9.13 -11.02 -31.76
CA ASP A 20 8.26 -12.13 -31.36
C ASP A 20 6.96 -12.12 -32.19
N LEU A 21 6.56 -13.28 -32.70
CA LEU A 21 5.30 -13.48 -33.43
C LEU A 21 4.08 -13.36 -32.51
N GLU A 22 4.26 -13.61 -31.21
CA GLU A 22 3.21 -13.50 -30.19
C GLU A 22 1.96 -14.32 -30.55
N SER A 23 0.80 -13.67 -30.70
CA SER A 23 -0.47 -14.29 -31.08
C SER A 23 -0.60 -14.63 -32.56
N ARG A 24 0.27 -14.07 -33.42
CA ARG A 24 0.28 -14.31 -34.87
C ARG A 24 1.05 -15.57 -35.27
N CYS A 25 1.66 -16.26 -34.30
CA CYS A 25 2.44 -17.44 -34.59
C CYS A 25 1.53 -18.57 -35.12
N PRO A 26 1.76 -19.08 -36.34
CA PRO A 26 0.92 -20.11 -36.92
C PRO A 26 0.98 -21.43 -36.13
N LYS A 27 2.08 -21.68 -35.42
CA LYS A 27 2.27 -22.88 -34.59
C LYS A 27 1.38 -22.91 -33.33
N LEU A 28 0.72 -21.79 -33.00
CA LEU A 28 -0.19 -21.72 -31.85
C LEU A 28 -1.50 -22.48 -32.09
N ARG A 29 -1.92 -22.61 -33.34
CA ARG A 29 -3.13 -23.35 -33.72
C ARG A 29 -2.75 -24.61 -34.48
N ARG A 30 -3.54 -25.66 -34.30
CA ARG A 30 -3.49 -26.86 -35.13
C ARG A 30 -4.24 -26.60 -36.45
N LYS A 31 -4.16 -27.55 -37.39
CA LYS A 31 -4.83 -27.45 -38.70
C LYS A 31 -6.35 -27.31 -38.58
N ASP A 32 -6.94 -27.86 -37.52
CA ASP A 32 -8.37 -27.78 -37.19
C ASP A 32 -8.78 -26.48 -36.48
N GLY A 33 -7.86 -25.54 -36.27
CA GLY A 33 -8.11 -24.28 -35.57
C GLY A 33 -8.09 -24.37 -34.04
N SER A 34 -7.95 -25.57 -33.45
CA SER A 34 -7.80 -25.75 -32.01
C SER A 34 -6.43 -25.25 -31.52
N TRP A 35 -6.31 -24.90 -30.24
CA TRP A 35 -5.03 -24.50 -29.66
C TRP A 35 -4.05 -25.67 -29.62
N ASN A 36 -2.81 -25.45 -30.05
CA ASN A 36 -1.74 -26.42 -29.90
C ASN A 36 -1.28 -26.46 -28.44
N PRO A 37 -1.47 -27.56 -27.68
CA PRO A 37 -1.08 -27.63 -26.27
C PRO A 37 0.43 -27.50 -26.08
N ASN A 38 1.23 -27.98 -27.04
CA ASN A 38 2.69 -28.03 -26.97
C ASN A 38 3.36 -26.72 -27.42
N HIS A 39 2.59 -25.66 -27.64
CA HIS A 39 3.11 -24.40 -28.16
C HIS A 39 2.51 -23.17 -27.50
N GLY A 40 3.37 -22.20 -27.20
CA GLY A 40 3.01 -20.96 -26.52
C GLY A 40 2.65 -21.13 -25.06
N THR A 41 2.42 -20.00 -24.40
CA THR A 41 2.00 -19.94 -22.99
C THR A 41 0.65 -19.23 -22.91
N TRP A 42 -0.17 -19.61 -21.93
CA TRP A 42 -1.46 -18.99 -21.71
C TRP A 42 -1.36 -17.66 -20.96
N TYR A 43 -2.21 -16.74 -21.37
CA TYR A 43 -2.41 -15.40 -20.83
C TYR A 43 -3.90 -15.16 -20.66
N GLY A 44 -4.25 -14.28 -19.73
CA GLY A 44 -5.56 -13.67 -19.67
C GLY A 44 -5.46 -12.15 -19.84
N LYS A 45 -6.56 -11.55 -20.29
CA LYS A 45 -6.78 -10.11 -20.36
C LYS A 45 -8.24 -9.82 -20.00
N GLU A 46 -8.44 -9.07 -18.93
CA GLU A 46 -9.76 -8.57 -18.54
C GLU A 46 -9.78 -7.04 -18.52
N GLU A 47 -10.91 -6.44 -18.90
CA GLU A 47 -11.17 -5.03 -18.66
C GLU A 47 -11.63 -4.80 -17.23
N LEU A 48 -11.01 -3.84 -16.54
CA LEU A 48 -11.37 -3.47 -15.19
C LEU A 48 -12.31 -2.26 -15.19
N PRO A 49 -13.14 -2.07 -14.14
CA PRO A 49 -13.97 -0.88 -13.99
C PRO A 49 -13.16 0.40 -14.18
N ALA A 50 -13.72 1.42 -14.84
CA ALA A 50 -12.99 2.63 -15.16
C ALA A 50 -12.39 3.31 -13.92
N ARG A 51 -11.21 3.91 -14.09
CA ARG A 51 -10.63 4.81 -13.09
C ARG A 51 -11.41 6.13 -13.05
N PRO A 52 -11.26 6.95 -11.99
CA PRO A 52 -11.85 8.28 -11.91
C PRO A 52 -11.46 9.21 -13.09
N ASP A 53 -10.33 8.93 -13.76
CA ASP A 53 -9.90 9.64 -14.97
C ASP A 53 -10.64 9.20 -16.25
N GLY A 54 -11.59 8.27 -16.14
CA GLY A 54 -12.38 7.73 -17.25
C GLY A 54 -11.60 6.81 -18.19
N LYS A 55 -10.31 6.56 -17.95
CA LYS A 55 -9.50 5.74 -18.86
C LYS A 55 -9.76 4.26 -18.64
N ARG A 56 -9.95 3.55 -19.76
CA ARG A 56 -10.00 2.08 -19.80
C ARG A 56 -8.68 1.53 -19.30
N HIS A 57 -8.73 0.56 -18.41
CA HIS A 57 -7.54 -0.12 -17.94
C HIS A 57 -7.78 -1.61 -17.80
N TYR A 58 -6.74 -2.40 -18.03
CA TYR A 58 -6.85 -3.85 -18.17
C TYR A 58 -5.97 -4.56 -17.15
N LEU A 59 -6.44 -5.72 -16.70
CA LEU A 59 -5.62 -6.72 -16.03
C LEU A 59 -5.14 -7.74 -17.05
N LYS A 60 -3.83 -7.77 -17.31
CA LYS A 60 -3.20 -8.78 -18.16
C LYS A 60 -2.19 -9.58 -17.34
N LEU A 61 -2.47 -10.87 -17.16
CA LEU A 61 -1.59 -11.83 -16.50
C LEU A 61 -1.25 -12.95 -17.48
N GLY A 62 -0.13 -13.63 -17.26
CA GLY A 62 0.25 -14.78 -18.06
C GLY A 62 1.31 -15.63 -17.39
N GLY A 63 1.71 -16.68 -18.10
CA GLY A 63 2.54 -17.73 -17.51
C GLY A 63 1.76 -18.96 -17.07
N PHE A 64 0.51 -19.10 -17.53
CA PHE A 64 -0.34 -20.25 -17.20
C PHE A 64 -0.06 -21.41 -18.16
N ALA A 65 -0.21 -22.65 -17.66
CA ALA A 65 -0.01 -23.87 -18.42
C ALA A 65 -1.27 -24.27 -19.19
N THR A 66 -2.46 -23.96 -18.67
CA THR A 66 -3.74 -24.33 -19.29
C THR A 66 -4.70 -23.15 -19.42
N GLU A 67 -5.73 -23.30 -20.26
CA GLU A 67 -6.84 -22.36 -20.37
C GLU A 67 -7.64 -22.29 -19.07
N ALA A 68 -7.90 -23.46 -18.46
CA ALA A 68 -8.63 -23.58 -17.20
C ALA A 68 -7.94 -22.82 -16.07
N GLU A 69 -6.61 -22.87 -15.97
CA GLU A 69 -5.86 -22.09 -15.00
C GLU A 69 -6.05 -20.58 -15.16
N VAL A 70 -6.18 -20.09 -16.41
CA VAL A 70 -6.49 -18.67 -16.66
C VAL A 70 -7.86 -18.35 -16.09
N VAL A 71 -8.87 -19.15 -16.46
CA VAL A 71 -10.25 -18.92 -16.03
C VAL A 71 -10.38 -18.95 -14.51
N GLU A 72 -9.84 -19.97 -13.86
CA GLU A 72 -9.87 -20.11 -12.40
C GLU A 72 -9.17 -18.94 -11.71
N ARG A 73 -7.98 -18.57 -12.21
CA ARG A 73 -7.21 -17.44 -11.67
C ARG A 73 -8.00 -16.14 -11.77
N TYR A 74 -8.61 -15.88 -12.93
CA TYR A 74 -9.36 -14.65 -13.16
C TYR A 74 -10.68 -14.60 -12.40
N GLN A 75 -11.35 -15.74 -12.19
CA GLN A 75 -12.51 -15.84 -11.31
C GLN A 75 -12.14 -15.55 -9.85
N ALA A 76 -11.02 -16.09 -9.37
CA ALA A 76 -10.51 -15.79 -8.03
C ALA A 76 -10.19 -14.30 -7.87
N ILE A 77 -9.57 -13.68 -8.88
CA ILE A 77 -9.29 -12.24 -8.89
C ILE A 77 -10.58 -11.42 -8.92
N GLY A 78 -11.57 -11.82 -9.72
CA GLY A 78 -12.89 -11.17 -9.78
C GLY A 78 -13.53 -11.10 -8.39
N ARG A 79 -13.54 -12.23 -7.65
CA ARG A 79 -14.05 -12.27 -6.27
C ARG A 79 -13.32 -11.29 -5.34
N LEU A 80 -12.01 -11.17 -5.45
CA LEU A 80 -11.24 -10.21 -4.66
C LEU A 80 -11.58 -8.75 -5.00
N LEU A 81 -11.76 -8.44 -6.28
CA LEU A 81 -12.07 -7.08 -6.74
C LEU A 81 -13.52 -6.66 -6.45
N ASP A 82 -14.40 -7.62 -6.16
CA ASP A 82 -15.76 -7.41 -5.70
C ASP A 82 -15.85 -7.12 -4.19
N ILE A 83 -14.78 -7.30 -3.40
CA ILE A 83 -14.78 -7.01 -1.96
C ILE A 83 -15.16 -5.56 -1.65
N PRO A 84 -14.55 -4.54 -2.30
CA PRO A 84 -14.84 -3.15 -1.96
C PRO A 84 -16.15 -2.65 -2.58
N ASP A 85 -16.80 -1.73 -1.88
CA ASP A 85 -18.05 -1.11 -2.32
C ASP A 85 -17.84 -0.22 -3.58
N ALA A 86 -18.95 0.27 -4.14
CA ALA A 86 -18.91 1.30 -5.16
C ALA A 86 -18.49 2.66 -4.57
N GLY A 87 -18.05 3.58 -5.44
CA GLY A 87 -17.66 4.94 -5.05
C GLY A 87 -16.15 5.13 -4.87
N PRO A 88 -15.72 6.35 -4.49
CA PRO A 88 -14.29 6.73 -4.48
C PRO A 88 -13.44 5.91 -3.53
N GLU A 89 -13.89 5.68 -2.29
CA GLU A 89 -13.14 4.93 -1.28
C GLU A 89 -13.03 3.43 -1.65
N GLY A 90 -14.13 2.83 -2.09
CA GLY A 90 -14.12 1.45 -2.59
C GLY A 90 -13.28 1.29 -3.87
N HIS A 91 -13.21 2.31 -4.74
CA HIS A 91 -12.29 2.31 -5.87
C HIS A 91 -10.83 2.28 -5.42
N GLU A 92 -10.45 3.07 -4.41
CA GLU A 92 -9.09 3.06 -3.87
C GLU A 92 -8.71 1.69 -3.30
N ALA A 93 -9.56 1.10 -2.47
CA ALA A 93 -9.37 -0.25 -1.94
C ALA A 93 -9.25 -1.29 -3.07
N ARG A 94 -10.06 -1.18 -4.13
CA ARG A 94 -9.98 -2.08 -5.30
C ARG A 94 -8.65 -1.95 -6.03
N MET A 95 -8.12 -0.75 -6.17
CA MET A 95 -6.80 -0.51 -6.77
C MET A 95 -5.67 -1.08 -5.90
N GLU A 96 -5.81 -1.03 -4.58
CA GLU A 96 -4.89 -1.66 -3.64
C GLU A 96 -4.89 -3.19 -3.78
N ILE A 97 -6.07 -3.82 -3.76
CA ILE A 97 -6.24 -5.27 -4.01
C ILE A 97 -5.60 -5.67 -5.34
N LEU A 98 -5.84 -4.90 -6.40
CA LEU A 98 -5.23 -5.14 -7.72
C LEU A 98 -3.69 -5.09 -7.69
N ALA A 99 -3.11 -4.19 -6.90
CA ALA A 99 -1.67 -4.15 -6.70
C ALA A 99 -1.16 -5.41 -5.98
N MET A 100 -1.89 -5.90 -4.96
CA MET A 100 -1.57 -7.15 -4.26
C MET A 100 -1.57 -8.35 -5.20
N VAL A 101 -2.63 -8.48 -6.01
CA VAL A 101 -2.78 -9.53 -7.03
C VAL A 101 -1.59 -9.53 -7.99
N LYS A 102 -1.22 -8.36 -8.53
CA LYS A 102 -0.10 -8.23 -9.45
C LYS A 102 1.24 -8.58 -8.79
N ALA A 103 1.44 -8.18 -7.54
CA ALA A 103 2.65 -8.47 -6.79
C ALA A 103 2.77 -9.99 -6.49
N ALA A 104 1.69 -10.62 -6.05
CA ALA A 104 1.63 -12.05 -5.80
C ALA A 104 1.91 -12.85 -7.07
N HIS A 105 1.26 -12.49 -8.20
CA HIS A 105 1.49 -13.15 -9.49
C HIS A 105 2.94 -13.03 -9.96
N ARG A 106 3.53 -11.83 -9.86
CA ARG A 106 4.94 -11.61 -10.25
C ARG A 106 5.90 -12.48 -9.43
N LYS A 107 5.64 -12.63 -8.13
CA LYS A 107 6.46 -13.43 -7.21
C LYS A 107 6.12 -14.92 -7.22
N ARG A 108 5.13 -15.35 -8.01
CA ARG A 108 4.55 -16.71 -7.98
C ARG A 108 4.12 -17.12 -6.56
N ALA A 109 3.69 -16.15 -5.76
CA ALA A 109 3.21 -16.37 -4.41
C ALA A 109 1.71 -16.77 -4.43
N PRO A 110 1.19 -17.34 -3.32
CA PRO A 110 -0.25 -17.53 -3.14
C PRO A 110 -1.02 -16.22 -3.38
N MET A 111 -2.22 -16.33 -3.96
CA MET A 111 -3.11 -15.18 -4.11
C MET A 111 -3.51 -14.65 -2.73
N PRO A 112 -3.75 -13.34 -2.55
CA PRO A 112 -4.33 -12.83 -1.31
C PRO A 112 -5.60 -13.59 -0.96
N ASP A 113 -5.73 -13.93 0.32
CA ASP A 113 -6.88 -14.66 0.84
C ASP A 113 -8.13 -13.77 0.87
N TYR A 114 -9.26 -14.32 0.40
CA TYR A 114 -10.51 -13.57 0.28
C TYR A 114 -11.09 -13.21 1.65
N GLU A 115 -11.16 -14.17 2.57
CA GLU A 115 -11.79 -13.97 3.89
C GLU A 115 -10.99 -12.97 4.73
N GLU A 116 -9.67 -13.07 4.72
CA GLU A 116 -8.80 -12.12 5.42
C GLU A 116 -8.91 -10.71 4.85
N LEU A 117 -8.92 -10.54 3.52
CA LEU A 117 -9.10 -9.22 2.91
C LEU A 117 -10.50 -8.66 3.15
N HIS A 118 -11.54 -9.48 3.04
CA HIS A 118 -12.91 -9.07 3.30
C HIS A 118 -13.10 -8.63 4.75
N LYS A 119 -12.56 -9.41 5.72
CA LYS A 119 -12.54 -9.07 7.14
C LYS A 119 -11.81 -7.75 7.41
N LYS A 120 -10.63 -7.55 6.82
CA LYS A 120 -9.86 -6.30 6.96
C LYS A 120 -10.63 -5.11 6.39
N TYR A 121 -11.17 -5.24 5.17
CA TYR A 121 -11.95 -4.20 4.52
C TYR A 121 -13.17 -3.80 5.38
N ARG A 122 -13.96 -4.78 5.83
CA ARG A 122 -15.13 -4.55 6.70
C ARG A 122 -14.77 -3.89 8.03
N ALA A 123 -13.60 -4.21 8.58
CA ALA A 123 -13.10 -3.62 9.82
C ALA A 123 -12.40 -2.26 9.62
N GLY A 124 -12.36 -1.72 8.38
CA GLY A 124 -11.63 -0.49 8.05
C GLY A 124 -10.11 -0.61 8.25
N GLN A 125 -9.59 -1.83 8.26
CA GLN A 125 -8.15 -2.09 8.41
C GLN A 125 -7.45 -1.98 7.05
N PRO A 126 -6.17 -1.55 7.04
CA PRO A 126 -5.37 -1.55 5.82
C PRO A 126 -5.28 -2.94 5.17
N LEU A 127 -5.45 -3.00 3.84
CA LEU A 127 -5.44 -4.27 3.08
C LEU A 127 -4.02 -4.77 2.85
N GLN A 128 -3.09 -3.85 2.59
CA GLN A 128 -1.65 -4.11 2.48
C GLN A 128 -0.97 -4.17 3.85
N SER A 129 -0.02 -5.09 3.97
CA SER A 129 1.00 -5.05 5.02
C SER A 129 2.17 -4.15 4.58
N MET A 130 1.87 -2.91 4.21
CA MET A 130 2.92 -1.90 4.06
C MET A 130 3.41 -1.47 5.43
N THR A 131 4.64 -1.00 5.48
CA THR A 131 5.15 -0.34 6.68
C THR A 131 4.47 1.02 6.87
N PHE A 132 4.46 1.51 8.10
CA PHE A 132 3.95 2.84 8.40
C PHE A 132 4.78 3.92 7.66
N GLY A 133 6.07 3.69 7.42
CA GLY A 133 6.91 4.58 6.63
C GLY A 133 6.46 4.68 5.16
N GLU A 134 6.22 3.55 4.51
CA GLU A 134 5.71 3.52 3.13
C GLU A 134 4.32 4.14 3.02
N TYR A 135 3.46 3.92 4.01
CA TYR A 135 2.14 4.57 4.09
C TYR A 135 2.29 6.09 4.24
N TRP A 136 3.18 6.53 5.13
CA TRP A 136 3.41 7.95 5.40
C TRP A 136 3.86 8.72 4.16
N GLU A 137 4.83 8.17 3.42
CA GLU A 137 5.32 8.79 2.18
C GLU A 137 4.21 8.95 1.14
N GLN A 138 3.39 7.91 0.95
CA GLN A 138 2.24 7.96 0.06
C GLN A 138 1.20 8.99 0.52
N TRP A 139 0.92 9.05 1.83
CA TRP A 139 -0.01 10.02 2.41
C TRP A 139 0.46 11.46 2.19
N VAL A 140 1.75 11.76 2.43
CA VAL A 140 2.32 13.10 2.20
C VAL A 140 2.21 13.48 0.72
N ALA A 141 2.59 12.57 -0.19
CA ALA A 141 2.49 12.80 -1.63
C ALA A 141 1.05 13.08 -2.08
N ARG A 142 0.08 12.32 -1.53
CA ARG A 142 -1.36 12.53 -1.78
C ARG A 142 -1.83 13.90 -1.30
N ARG A 143 -1.49 14.32 -0.07
CA ARG A 143 -1.90 15.63 0.47
C ARG A 143 -1.31 16.79 -0.31
N ARG A 144 -0.05 16.69 -0.76
CA ARG A 144 0.58 17.69 -1.65
C ARG A 144 -0.15 17.81 -2.99
N ARG A 145 -0.59 16.68 -3.55
CA ARG A 145 -1.35 16.64 -4.81
C ARG A 145 -2.76 17.23 -4.66
N LEU A 146 -3.49 16.82 -3.63
CA LEU A 146 -4.88 17.23 -3.41
C LEU A 146 -5.00 18.67 -2.91
N LYS A 147 -3.96 19.20 -2.24
CA LYS A 147 -3.93 20.56 -1.66
C LYS A 147 -5.13 20.85 -0.76
N ASP A 148 -5.64 19.82 -0.10
CA ASP A 148 -6.79 19.87 0.80
C ASP A 148 -6.43 20.30 2.23
N ILE A 149 -5.13 20.47 2.52
CA ILE A 149 -4.59 20.99 3.78
C ILE A 149 -3.63 22.16 3.49
N ARG A 150 -3.56 23.12 4.42
CA ARG A 150 -2.60 24.23 4.33
C ARG A 150 -1.18 23.68 4.36
N GLU A 151 -0.31 24.22 3.50
CA GLU A 151 1.09 23.78 3.38
C GLU A 151 1.84 23.87 4.72
N SER A 152 1.61 24.93 5.50
CA SER A 152 2.21 25.10 6.84
C SER A 152 1.82 23.98 7.81
N THR A 153 0.58 23.50 7.73
CA THR A 153 0.10 22.37 8.54
C THR A 153 0.78 21.07 8.11
N LEU A 154 0.91 20.83 6.80
CA LEU A 154 1.59 19.65 6.26
C LEU A 154 3.08 19.63 6.66
N LEU A 155 3.76 20.77 6.57
CA LEU A 155 5.15 20.90 7.01
C LEU A 155 5.31 20.62 8.51
N GLY A 156 4.35 21.03 9.34
CA GLY A 156 4.33 20.67 10.76
C GLY A 156 4.25 19.16 10.99
N TYR A 157 3.39 18.46 10.24
CA TYR A 157 3.28 17.00 10.30
C TYR A 157 4.56 16.29 9.84
N VAL A 158 5.15 16.73 8.74
CA VAL A 158 6.44 16.21 8.23
C VAL A 158 7.55 16.42 9.26
N SER A 159 7.60 17.58 9.91
CA SER A 159 8.58 17.85 10.96
C SER A 159 8.43 16.90 12.15
N HIS A 160 7.20 16.65 12.62
CA HIS A 160 6.95 15.69 13.70
C HIS A 160 7.34 14.26 13.31
N TRP A 161 7.04 13.87 12.06
CA TRP A 161 7.47 12.60 11.52
C TRP A 161 8.97 12.41 11.58
N GLU A 162 9.73 13.32 10.96
CA GLU A 162 11.20 13.22 10.89
C GLU A 162 11.85 13.28 12.28
N THR A 163 11.29 14.07 13.20
CA THR A 163 11.92 14.29 14.51
C THR A 163 11.66 13.16 15.51
N HIS A 164 10.45 12.62 15.53
CA HIS A 164 9.99 11.76 16.64
C HIS A 164 9.46 10.40 16.19
N ILE A 165 8.76 10.34 15.06
CA ILE A 165 7.91 9.18 14.74
C ILE A 165 8.66 8.20 13.82
N ARG A 166 9.41 8.73 12.85
CA ARG A 166 10.09 7.96 11.80
C ARG A 166 11.00 6.89 12.39
N GLU A 167 11.81 7.25 13.37
CA GLU A 167 12.80 6.34 13.98
C GLU A 167 12.17 5.09 14.59
N VAL A 168 10.96 5.20 15.15
CA VAL A 168 10.28 4.10 15.84
C VAL A 168 9.32 3.38 14.90
N LEU A 169 8.55 4.11 14.10
CA LEU A 169 7.44 3.53 13.34
C LEU A 169 7.76 3.25 11.87
N ALA A 170 8.82 3.80 11.27
CA ALA A 170 9.01 3.67 9.82
C ALA A 170 9.04 2.21 9.33
N GLY A 171 9.66 1.29 10.09
CA GLY A 171 9.70 -0.13 9.76
C GLY A 171 8.53 -0.97 10.30
N VAL A 172 7.65 -0.37 11.11
CA VAL A 172 6.52 -1.09 11.72
C VAL A 172 5.48 -1.37 10.63
N ARG A 173 5.06 -2.63 10.50
CA ARG A 173 3.95 -2.97 9.60
C ARG A 173 2.65 -2.32 10.10
N LEU A 174 1.89 -1.73 9.18
CA LEU A 174 0.67 -1.02 9.50
C LEU A 174 -0.40 -1.94 10.14
N ASP A 175 -0.41 -3.22 9.77
CA ASP A 175 -1.28 -4.26 10.37
C ASP A 175 -0.80 -4.76 11.74
N ARG A 176 0.36 -4.28 12.21
CA ARG A 176 0.92 -4.51 13.55
C ARG A 176 1.12 -3.21 14.33
N LEU A 177 0.50 -2.13 13.91
CA LEU A 177 0.48 -0.88 14.65
C LEU A 177 -0.56 -0.97 15.77
N PHE A 178 -0.09 -1.32 16.97
CA PHE A 178 -0.90 -1.39 18.18
C PHE A 178 -0.52 -0.27 19.15
N VAL A 179 -1.33 -0.07 20.19
CA VAL A 179 -1.09 0.95 21.23
C VAL A 179 0.32 0.86 21.82
N PRO A 180 0.86 -0.33 22.19
CA PRO A 180 2.24 -0.42 22.70
C PRO A 180 3.30 0.05 21.70
N THR A 181 3.09 -0.18 20.41
CA THR A 181 4.00 0.29 19.36
C THR A 181 3.98 1.81 19.23
N VAL A 182 2.84 2.45 19.46
CA VAL A 182 2.71 3.91 19.50
C VAL A 182 3.32 4.48 20.78
N GLU A 183 3.13 3.81 21.92
CA GLU A 183 3.74 4.19 23.20
C GLU A 183 5.27 4.21 23.13
N ALA A 184 5.88 3.31 22.35
CA ALA A 184 7.32 3.31 22.09
C ALA A 184 7.84 4.61 21.47
N VAL A 185 7.00 5.37 20.74
CA VAL A 185 7.37 6.71 20.24
C VAL A 185 7.57 7.67 21.40
N PHE A 186 6.68 7.65 22.39
CA PHE A 186 6.79 8.52 23.56
C PHE A 186 7.96 8.13 24.45
N ALA A 187 8.17 6.81 24.65
CA ALA A 187 9.33 6.29 25.37
C ALA A 187 10.63 6.77 24.72
N ARG A 188 10.76 6.68 23.39
CA ARG A 188 11.93 7.19 22.66
C ARG A 188 12.10 8.71 22.79
N ILE A 189 11.01 9.49 22.84
CA ILE A 189 11.10 10.93 23.12
C ILE A 189 11.66 11.17 24.54
N ASP A 190 11.20 10.39 25.52
CA ASP A 190 11.69 10.48 26.89
C ASP A 190 13.16 10.07 27.03
N GLU A 191 13.59 9.01 26.37
CA GLU A 191 15.01 8.62 26.28
C GLU A 191 15.87 9.75 25.70
N LYS A 192 15.44 10.39 24.60
CA LYS A 192 16.14 11.53 24.00
C LYS A 192 16.18 12.75 24.93
N ASN A 193 15.10 13.02 25.65
CA ASN A 193 15.04 14.09 26.64
C ASN A 193 15.98 13.83 27.81
N ALA A 194 15.99 12.60 28.33
CA ALA A 194 16.88 12.20 29.43
C ALA A 194 18.36 12.31 29.00
N ALA A 195 18.71 11.83 27.81
CA ALA A 195 20.06 11.98 27.25
C ALA A 195 20.46 13.45 27.07
N LEU A 196 19.53 14.31 26.63
CA LEU A 196 19.75 15.75 26.53
C LEU A 196 20.03 16.41 27.88
N LEU A 197 19.30 16.02 28.92
CA LEU A 197 19.51 16.54 30.28
C LEU A 197 20.83 16.04 30.86
N ALA A 198 21.10 14.75 30.77
CA ALA A 198 22.37 14.16 31.23
C ALA A 198 23.59 14.79 30.53
N ALA A 199 23.50 15.09 29.23
CA ALA A 199 24.57 15.75 28.49
C ALA A 199 24.77 17.22 28.91
N ARG A 200 23.73 17.90 29.43
CA ARG A 200 23.88 19.25 29.99
C ARG A 200 24.57 19.22 31.35
N ASP A 201 24.26 18.20 32.14
CA ASP A 201 24.81 17.99 33.48
C ASP A 201 26.19 17.29 33.45
N SER A 202 26.69 16.93 32.26
CA SER A 202 27.99 16.29 32.06
C SER A 202 29.14 17.23 32.42
N ASP A 203 30.18 16.69 33.06
CA ASP A 203 31.41 17.42 33.40
C ASP A 203 32.27 17.76 32.17
N ASP A 204 32.09 17.04 31.05
CA ASP A 204 32.83 17.28 29.81
C ASP A 204 32.29 18.53 29.04
N PRO A 205 33.12 19.59 28.86
CA PRO A 205 32.72 20.77 28.10
C PRO A 205 32.32 20.49 26.64
N GLN A 206 32.90 19.48 25.99
CA GLN A 206 32.57 19.10 24.61
C GLN A 206 31.17 18.49 24.52
N VAL A 207 30.81 17.64 25.50
CA VAL A 207 29.46 17.05 25.60
C VAL A 207 28.41 18.13 25.84
N ARG A 208 28.67 19.10 26.73
CA ARG A 208 27.78 20.25 26.96
C ARG A 208 27.62 21.12 25.71
N ALA A 209 28.71 21.35 24.98
CA ALA A 209 28.68 22.13 23.73
C ALA A 209 27.80 21.45 22.66
N GLY A 210 27.85 20.11 22.55
CA GLY A 210 27.05 19.34 21.58
C GLY A 210 25.53 19.38 21.79
N VAL A 211 25.06 19.79 22.98
CA VAL A 211 23.64 19.94 23.30
C VAL A 211 23.19 21.39 23.50
N ARG A 212 24.09 22.36 23.28
CA ARG A 212 23.80 23.78 23.43
C ARG A 212 22.65 24.21 22.50
N GLY A 213 21.67 24.93 23.04
CA GLY A 213 20.50 25.42 22.28
C GLY A 213 19.40 24.37 21.99
N LYS A 214 19.65 23.07 22.20
CA LYS A 214 18.62 22.03 22.08
C LYS A 214 17.68 22.08 23.27
N ARG A 215 16.37 21.95 23.06
CA ARG A 215 15.35 21.96 24.13
C ARG A 215 14.71 20.57 24.24
N PRO A 216 14.45 20.07 25.46
CA PRO A 216 13.65 18.87 25.63
C PRO A 216 12.25 19.04 25.02
N THR A 217 11.74 17.97 24.43
CA THR A 217 10.39 17.95 23.85
C THR A 217 9.36 17.85 24.97
N GLY A 218 8.60 18.93 25.16
CA GLY A 218 7.59 19.02 26.22
C GLY A 218 6.29 18.24 25.93
N PRO A 219 5.43 18.06 26.95
CA PRO A 219 4.19 17.25 26.85
C PRO A 219 3.21 17.75 25.78
N VAL A 220 3.16 19.06 25.53
CA VAL A 220 2.29 19.65 24.51
C VAL A 220 2.71 19.22 23.10
N THR A 221 4.02 19.13 22.85
CA THR A 221 4.55 18.68 21.56
C THR A 221 4.35 17.18 21.37
N LYS A 222 4.48 16.38 22.44
CA LYS A 222 4.12 14.95 22.42
C LYS A 222 2.66 14.74 21.97
N ARG A 223 1.72 15.47 22.58
CA ARG A 223 0.28 15.39 22.21
C ARG A 223 -0.03 15.85 20.78
N ARG A 224 0.81 16.71 20.18
CA ARG A 224 0.68 17.15 18.78
C ARG A 224 1.32 16.20 17.77
N SER A 225 2.19 15.31 18.22
CA SER A 225 2.90 14.33 17.37
C SER A 225 2.01 13.16 16.95
N VAL A 226 0.82 13.03 17.52
CA VAL A 226 -0.19 12.04 17.13
C VAL A 226 -1.34 12.80 16.44
N PRO A 227 -1.32 12.95 15.10
CA PRO A 227 -2.52 13.32 14.36
C PRO A 227 -3.69 12.39 14.66
N CYS A 228 -4.90 12.77 14.28
CA CYS A 228 -6.06 11.87 14.24
C CYS A 228 -5.71 10.64 13.39
N TRP A 229 -5.20 9.58 14.02
CA TRP A 229 -4.89 8.32 13.38
C TRP A 229 -6.15 7.47 13.36
N PRO A 230 -6.43 6.76 12.26
CA PRO A 230 -7.56 5.84 12.22
C PRO A 230 -7.35 4.75 13.28
N THR A 231 -8.18 4.77 14.33
CA THR A 231 -8.28 3.68 15.29
C THR A 231 -9.46 2.77 14.91
N ARG A 232 -9.33 1.48 15.22
CA ARG A 232 -10.23 0.36 14.88
C ARG A 232 -11.73 0.56 15.19
N SER A 233 -12.08 1.57 15.99
CA SER A 233 -13.44 1.81 16.49
C SER A 233 -14.27 2.77 15.64
N GLY A 234 -13.77 3.27 14.49
CA GLY A 234 -14.48 4.29 13.71
C GLY A 234 -14.64 5.65 14.43
N SER A 235 -14.13 5.75 15.67
CA SER A 235 -13.96 7.01 16.38
C SER A 235 -12.65 7.62 15.90
N THR A 236 -12.74 8.76 15.24
CA THR A 236 -11.62 9.69 15.21
C THR A 236 -11.32 10.06 16.66
N TRP A 237 -10.09 9.82 17.13
CA TRP A 237 -9.55 10.60 18.25
C TRP A 237 -9.32 12.03 17.75
N CYS A 238 -10.41 12.74 17.51
CA CYS A 238 -10.45 14.14 17.18
C CYS A 238 -10.49 14.94 18.48
N ARG A 239 -9.72 16.03 18.47
CA ARG A 239 -9.81 17.15 19.41
C ARG A 239 -11.29 17.48 19.72
N SER A 240 -11.83 16.98 20.82
CA SER A 240 -12.92 17.66 21.51
C SER A 240 -12.28 18.89 22.15
N THR A 241 -12.24 19.97 21.38
CA THR A 241 -12.05 21.29 21.96
C THR A 241 -13.23 21.47 22.93
N PRO A 242 -13.02 21.69 24.24
CA PRO A 242 -14.10 22.25 25.03
C PRO A 242 -14.39 23.59 24.39
N ARG A 243 -15.59 23.75 23.81
CA ARG A 243 -16.12 25.09 23.58
C ARG A 243 -16.10 25.74 24.96
N ARG A 244 -15.29 26.78 25.13
CA ARG A 244 -15.48 27.70 26.25
C ARG A 244 -16.91 28.21 26.11
N CYS A 245 -17.72 27.98 27.14
CA CYS A 245 -18.89 28.81 27.39
C CYS A 245 -18.41 30.24 27.68
#